data_AF-A0A2T2YK14-F1
#
_entry.id   AF-A0A2T2YK14-F1
#
_cell.length_a   1.000
_cell.length_b   1.000
_cell.length_c   1.000
_cell.angle_alpha   90.00
_cell.angle_beta   90.00
_cell.angle_gamma   90.00
#
_symmetry.space_group_name_H-M   'P 1'
#
loop_
_entity.id
_entity.type
_entity.pdbx_description
1 polymer ?
#
loop_
_entity_poly.entity_id
_entity_poly.type
_entity_poly.pdbx_seq_one_letter_code
_entity_poly.pdbx_strand_id
1 'polypeptide(L)' 'MDLTGTYTIKEGKYRLSFLNVKRELEFAEGGTITWLGDPLEATADLRAVYKVETAPESC' A
#
# COMPACT_ATOMS: atom_id res chain seq x y z
N MET A 1 19.37 -14.88 -9.16
CA MET A 1 18.01 -14.71 -9.70
C MET A 1 17.64 -13.31 -9.29
N ASP A 2 17.92 -12.38 -10.18
CA ASP A 2 18.15 -10.99 -9.83
C ASP A 2 16.99 -10.19 -10.38
N LEU A 3 16.32 -9.43 -9.51
CA LEU A 3 15.22 -8.57 -9.88
C LEU A 3 15.76 -7.14 -9.88
N THR A 4 15.76 -6.50 -11.04
CA THR A 4 16.27 -5.13 -11.18
C THR A 4 15.30 -4.33 -12.03
N GLY A 5 14.81 -3.22 -11.49
CA GLY A 5 13.86 -2.35 -12.18
C GLY A 5 12.87 -1.67 -11.24
N THR A 6 12.17 -0.69 -11.80
CA THR A 6 11.15 0.10 -11.09
C THR A 6 9.76 -0.30 -11.59
N TYR A 7 8.88 -0.67 -10.67
CA TYR A 7 7.52 -1.11 -10.92
C TYR A 7 6.55 -0.12 -10.28
N THR A 8 5.66 0.45 -11.09
CA THR A 8 4.64 1.36 -10.61
C THR A 8 3.38 0.59 -10.25
N ILE A 9 2.87 0.83 -9.06
CA ILE A 9 1.59 0.27 -8.60
C ILE A 9 0.48 1.19 -9.05
N LYS A 10 -0.39 0.64 -9.90
CA LYS A 10 -1.61 1.31 -10.35
C LYS A 10 -2.73 1.13 -9.35
N GLU A 11 -2.98 -0.11 -8.93
CA GLU A 11 -4.10 -0.43 -8.05
C GLU A 11 -3.74 -1.57 -7.11
N GLY A 12 -4.38 -1.56 -5.94
CA GLY A 12 -4.35 -2.68 -5.02
C GLY A 12 -5.11 -2.39 -3.74
N LYS A 13 -5.38 -3.44 -2.97
CA LYS A 13 -6.06 -3.35 -1.68
C LYS A 13 -5.30 -4.15 -0.65
N TYR A 14 -5.06 -3.54 0.51
CA TYR A 14 -4.46 -4.20 1.65
C TYR A 14 -5.51 -4.43 2.73
N ARG A 15 -5.83 -5.70 3.00
CA ARG A 15 -6.82 -6.08 4.00
C ARG A 15 -6.14 -6.39 5.32
N LEU A 16 -6.15 -5.42 6.22
CA LEU A 16 -5.69 -5.61 7.59
C LEU A 16 -6.80 -6.30 8.39
N SER A 17 -6.53 -7.53 8.83
CA SER A 17 -7.39 -8.26 9.77
C SER A 17 -6.63 -8.46 11.07
N PHE A 18 -6.98 -7.70 12.10
CA PHE A 18 -6.36 -7.81 13.42
C PHE A 18 -7.42 -8.01 14.49
N LEU A 19 -7.45 -9.21 15.10
CA LEU A 19 -8.48 -9.62 16.07
C LEU A 19 -9.90 -9.40 15.51
N ASN A 20 -10.58 -8.35 15.99
CA ASN A 20 -11.94 -7.98 15.63
C ASN A 20 -12.01 -6.79 14.65
N VAL A 21 -10.86 -6.24 14.25
CA VAL A 21 -10.74 -5.09 13.38
C VAL A 21 -10.42 -5.57 11.96
N LYS A 22 -11.35 -5.34 11.05
CA LYS A 22 -11.17 -5.57 9.61
C LYS A 22 -11.14 -4.21 8.93
N ARG A 23 -9.98 -3.82 8.41
CA ARG A 23 -9.79 -2.55 7.70
C ARG A 23 -9.26 -2.85 6.32
N GLU A 24 -9.94 -2.32 5.32
CA GLU A 24 -9.49 -2.38 3.93
C GLU A 24 -8.83 -1.04 3.63
N LEU A 25 -7.52 -1.07 3.39
CA LEU A 25 -6.76 0.09 2.93
C LEU A 25 -6.64 -0.02 1.40
N GLU A 26 -6.92 1.06 0.71
CA GLU A 26 -6.75 1.14 -0.73
C GLU A 26 -5.38 1.76 -1.01
N PHE A 27 -4.58 1.15 -1.89
CA PHE A 27 -3.34 1.77 -2.31
C PHE A 27 -3.65 3.01 -3.14
N ALA A 28 -2.98 4.12 -2.83
CA ALA A 28 -3.04 5.31 -3.66
C ALA A 28 -2.28 5.05 -4.96
N GLU A 29 -2.82 5.55 -6.07
CA GLU A 29 -2.13 5.56 -7.35
C GLU A 29 -0.79 6.31 -7.24
N GLY A 30 0.24 5.76 -7.91
CA GLY A 30 1.57 6.40 -8.00
C GLY A 30 2.62 5.86 -7.03
N GLY A 31 2.32 4.81 -6.26
CA GLY A 31 3.35 4.10 -5.50
C GLY A 31 4.35 3.39 -6.41
N THR A 32 5.62 3.31 -6.00
CA THR A 32 6.69 2.71 -6.82
C THR A 32 7.54 1.75 -6.01
N ILE A 33 7.87 0.59 -6.58
CA ILE A 33 8.83 -0.35 -5.99
C ILE A 33 10.02 -0.48 -6.92
N THR A 34 11.22 -0.26 -6.39
CA THR A 34 12.49 -0.38 -7.12
C THR A 34 13.32 -1.50 -6.50
N TRP A 35 13.73 -2.44 -7.33
CA TRP A 35 14.71 -3.45 -6.97
C TRP A 35 16.05 -3.18 -7.66
N LEU A 36 17.15 -3.44 -6.95
CA LEU A 36 18.52 -3.15 -7.39
C LEU A 36 19.37 -4.44 -7.54
N GLY A 37 18.72 -5.58 -7.77
CA GLY A 37 19.37 -6.89 -7.90
C GLY A 37 18.76 -7.90 -6.95
N ASP A 38 18.90 -7.68 -5.64
CA ASP A 38 18.42 -8.63 -4.65
C ASP A 38 16.88 -8.57 -4.53
N PRO A 39 16.14 -9.65 -4.83
CA PRO A 39 14.67 -9.64 -4.83
C PRO A 39 14.08 -9.45 -3.41
N LEU A 40 14.86 -9.71 -2.37
CA LEU A 40 14.47 -9.49 -0.97
C LEU A 40 14.74 -8.06 -0.51
N GLU A 41 15.66 -7.34 -1.15
CA GLU A 41 16.02 -5.96 -0.84
C GLU A 41 15.38 -4.99 -1.84
N ALA A 42 14.08 -4.78 -1.66
CA ALA A 42 13.29 -3.84 -2.45
C ALA A 42 13.14 -2.49 -1.74
N THR A 43 13.29 -1.39 -2.47
CA THR A 43 12.88 -0.06 -2.00
C THR A 43 11.45 0.19 -2.47
N ALA A 44 10.49 0.23 -1.54
CA ALA A 44 9.09 0.46 -1.83
C ALA A 44 8.62 1.81 -1.27
N ASP A 45 8.18 2.71 -2.14
CA ASP A 45 7.54 3.97 -1.78
C ASP A 45 6.05 3.87 -2.09
N LEU A 46 5.26 3.44 -1.09
CA LEU A 46 3.84 3.14 -1.23
C LEU A 46 3.01 3.99 -0.29
N ARG A 47 1.93 4.56 -0.79
CA ARG A 47 0.94 5.27 0.01
C ARG A 47 -0.35 4.47 0.02
N ALA A 48 -0.87 4.18 1.21
CA ALA A 48 -2.19 3.57 1.37
C ALA A 48 -3.13 4.55 2.05
N VAL A 49 -4.35 4.64 1.56
CA VAL A 49 -5.40 5.49 2.09
C VAL A 49 -6.43 4.61 2.76
N TYR A 50 -6.70 4.87 4.04
CA TYR A 50 -7.81 4.29 4.76
C TYR A 50 -8.92 5.32 4.85
N LYS A 51 -10.00 5.11 4.09
CA LYS A 51 -11.15 6.00 4.12
C LYS A 51 -11.98 5.70 5.37
N VAL A 52 -11.83 6.52 6.40
CA VAL A 52 -12.70 6.48 7.58
C VAL A 52 -13.89 7.36 7.28
N GLU A 53 -15.07 6.76 7.11
CA GLU A 53 -16.32 7.50 7.14
C GLU A 53 -16.65 7.81 8.61
N THR A 54 -16.02 8.84 9.16
CA THR A 54 -16.52 9.46 10.38
C THR A 54 -17.71 10.32 9.97
N ALA A 55 -18.87 10.13 10.59
CA ALA A 55 -19.91 11.15 10.52
C ALA A 55 -19.25 12.49 10.91
N PRO A 56 -19.52 13.61 10.20
CA PRO A 56 -19.04 14.89 10.68
C PRO A 56 -19.56 15.01 12.11
N GLU A 57 -18.66 15.22 13.06
CA GLU A 57 -19.04 15.69 14.38
C GLU A 57 -19.65 17.07 14.15
N SER A 58 -20.96 17.09 13.92
CA SER A 58 -21.75 18.31 13.89
C SER A 58 -21.75 18.83 15.33
N CYS A 59 -20.78 19.69 15.63
CA CYS A 59 -20.80 20.53 16.82
C CYS A 59 -21.07 21.98 16.41
#